data_AF-A0A1V4YKL1-F1
#
_entry.id   AF-A0A1V4YKL1-F1
#
_cell.length_a   1.000
_cell.length_b   1.000
_cell.length_c   1.000
_cell.angle_alpha   90.00
_cell.angle_beta   90.00
_cell.angle_gamma   90.00
#
_symmetry.space_group_name_H-M   'P 1'
#
loop_
_entity.id
_entity.type
_entity.pdbx_description
1 polymer ?
#
loop_
_entity_poly.entity_id
_entity_poly.type
_entity_poly.pdbx_seq_one_letter_code
_entity_poly.pdbx_strand_id
1 'polypeptide(L)'
;MDKCMVLDKAIKRIANDYDLTIDIVMIAIEGSSCPLDLDRMVEEGSFCFRGPDDESKADNASICLASKILANKGVQECILPIICNRIKAWDHENIEDLLSLLRKAVSIMELNPEDHPLLETCGLDIDHLPSENIVQYIRPACRIWAMDKKGMCLTGSDANEMIHIDDIPRK
;
A
#
# COMPACT_ATOMS: atom_id res chain seq x y z
N MET A 1 15.07 -11.59 23.17
CA MET A 1 14.69 -11.44 21.75
C MET A 1 15.70 -10.51 21.11
N ASP A 2 16.31 -10.95 20.01
CA ASP A 2 17.33 -10.18 19.29
C ASP A 2 16.68 -9.05 18.51
N LYS A 3 17.03 -7.79 18.84
CA LYS A 3 16.48 -6.60 18.19
C LYS A 3 16.84 -6.54 16.70
N CYS A 4 18.06 -6.95 16.35
CA CYS A 4 18.53 -6.96 14.97
C CYS A 4 17.69 -7.94 14.12
N MET A 5 17.32 -9.09 14.70
CA MET A 5 16.45 -10.08 14.05
C MET A 5 15.04 -9.53 13.81
N VAL A 6 14.44 -8.84 14.79
CA VAL A 6 13.10 -8.23 14.64
C VAL A 6 13.12 -7.15 13.56
N LEU A 7 14.16 -6.31 13.56
CA LEU A 7 14.31 -5.23 12.57
C LEU A 7 14.49 -5.77 11.15
N ASP A 8 15.38 -6.76 10.96
CA ASP A 8 15.60 -7.41 9.67
C ASP A 8 14.31 -8.03 9.12
N LYS A 9 13.56 -8.75 9.98
CA LYS A 9 12.26 -9.33 9.61
C LYS A 9 11.23 -8.25 9.24
N ALA A 10 11.19 -7.14 9.96
CA ALA A 10 10.25 -6.04 9.68
C ALA A 10 10.56 -5.37 8.34
N ILE A 11 11.84 -5.10 8.06
CA ILE A 11 12.28 -4.54 6.78
C ILE A 11 11.94 -5.47 5.63
N LYS A 12 12.25 -6.77 5.75
CA LYS A 12 11.91 -7.79 4.75
C LYS A 12 10.40 -7.90 4.54
N ARG A 13 9.61 -7.81 5.61
CA ARG A 13 8.15 -7.81 5.54
C ARG A 13 7.64 -6.62 4.74
N ILE A 14 8.10 -5.40 5.04
CA ILE A 14 7.73 -4.21 4.24
C ILE A 14 8.14 -4.39 2.77
N ALA A 15 9.37 -4.84 2.52
CA ALA A 15 9.85 -5.07 1.17
C ALA A 15 8.94 -6.03 0.38
N ASN A 16 8.58 -7.17 0.99
CA ASN A 16 7.72 -8.16 0.34
C ASN A 16 6.27 -7.68 0.20
N ASP A 17 5.66 -7.15 1.25
CA ASP A 17 4.23 -6.79 1.27
C ASP A 17 3.92 -5.63 0.31
N TYR A 18 4.91 -4.78 0.01
CA TYR A 18 4.77 -3.59 -0.83
C TYR A 18 5.54 -3.66 -2.16
N ASP A 19 6.08 -4.84 -2.51
CA ASP A 19 6.91 -5.07 -3.70
C ASP A 19 8.09 -4.09 -3.83
N LEU A 20 8.75 -3.79 -2.72
CA LEU A 20 9.93 -2.92 -2.67
C LEU A 20 11.19 -3.77 -2.51
N THR A 21 12.35 -3.19 -2.81
CA THR A 21 13.62 -3.81 -2.42
C THR A 21 13.93 -3.48 -0.96
N ILE A 22 14.72 -4.33 -0.30
CA ILE A 22 15.24 -4.06 1.05
C ILE A 22 15.97 -2.71 1.07
N ASP A 23 16.76 -2.42 0.04
CA ASP A 23 17.51 -1.15 -0.08
C ASP A 23 16.58 0.07 -0.08
N ILE A 24 15.45 0.01 -0.81
CA ILE A 24 14.47 1.11 -0.82
C ILE A 24 13.90 1.35 0.57
N VAL A 25 13.56 0.28 1.30
CA VAL A 25 13.03 0.38 2.65
C VAL A 25 14.07 0.97 3.61
N MET A 26 15.33 0.51 3.52
CA MET A 26 16.42 1.05 4.32
C MET A 26 16.68 2.53 4.03
N ILE A 27 16.73 2.92 2.75
CA ILE A 27 16.90 4.33 2.35
C ILE A 27 15.76 5.19 2.89
N ALA A 28 14.51 4.69 2.87
CA ALA A 28 13.36 5.41 3.42
C ALA A 28 13.47 5.60 4.94
N ILE A 29 14.00 4.60 5.66
CA ILE A 29 14.21 4.66 7.12
C ILE A 29 15.34 5.63 7.46
N GLU A 30 16.50 5.50 6.81
CA GLU A 30 17.71 6.28 7.09
C GLU A 30 17.61 7.72 6.58
N GLY A 31 16.95 7.91 5.44
CA GLY A 31 16.73 9.21 4.81
C GLY A 31 15.46 9.91 5.27
N SER A 32 14.72 9.34 6.22
CA SER A 32 13.47 9.92 6.73
C SER A 32 13.68 11.33 7.28
N SER A 33 12.81 12.26 6.86
CA SER A 33 12.71 13.61 7.42
C SER A 33 12.33 13.60 8.91
N CYS A 34 11.76 12.49 9.39
CA CYS A 34 11.35 12.23 10.77
C CYS A 34 12.09 10.99 11.31
N PRO A 35 13.31 11.15 11.87
CA PRO A 35 14.14 10.02 12.28
C PRO A 35 13.42 9.04 13.22
N LEU A 36 13.64 7.75 13.00
CA LEU A 36 13.06 6.69 13.81
C LEU A 36 14.02 6.26 14.91
N ASP A 37 13.52 6.18 16.15
CA ASP A 37 14.20 5.49 17.24
C ASP A 37 13.85 4.00 17.17
N LEU A 38 14.50 3.28 16.25
CA LEU A 38 14.21 1.87 15.98
C LEU A 38 14.41 1.00 17.23
N ASP A 39 15.41 1.30 18.05
CA ASP A 39 15.67 0.57 19.29
C ASP A 39 14.49 0.67 20.25
N ARG A 40 13.99 1.89 20.46
CA ARG A 40 12.82 2.12 21.29
C ARG A 40 11.54 1.54 20.67
N MET A 41 11.37 1.66 19.36
CA MET A 41 10.20 1.11 18.67
C MET A 41 10.14 -0.41 18.77
N VAL A 42 11.28 -1.09 18.63
CA VAL A 42 11.42 -2.54 18.86
C VAL A 42 11.05 -2.86 20.30
N GLU A 43 11.60 -2.13 21.29
CA GLU A 43 11.27 -2.36 22.71
C GLU A 43 9.78 -2.22 22.98
N GLU A 44 9.17 -1.12 22.57
CA GLU A 44 7.73 -0.87 22.74
C GLU A 44 6.85 -1.92 22.02
N GLY A 45 7.23 -2.30 20.80
CA GLY A 45 6.49 -3.27 19.98
C GLY A 45 6.67 -4.71 20.46
N SER A 46 7.81 -5.05 21.05
CA SER A 46 8.14 -6.40 21.52
C SER A 46 7.13 -6.92 22.56
N PHE A 47 6.53 -6.04 23.35
CA PHE A 47 5.53 -6.42 24.37
C PHE A 47 4.18 -6.84 23.80
N CYS A 48 3.88 -6.47 22.55
CA CYS A 48 2.61 -6.78 21.90
C CYS A 48 2.52 -8.23 21.40
N PHE A 49 3.62 -8.98 21.39
CA PHE A 49 3.68 -10.27 20.70
C PHE A 49 4.13 -11.43 21.57
N ARG A 50 3.52 -12.58 21.31
CA ARG A 50 3.76 -13.84 22.02
C ARG A 50 4.12 -14.91 21.02
N GLY A 51 4.91 -15.90 21.44
CA GLY A 51 5.30 -17.03 20.61
C GLY A 51 5.96 -18.12 21.45
N PRO A 52 5.94 -19.39 20.98
CA PRO A 52 6.51 -20.53 21.68
C PRO A 52 8.05 -20.47 21.77
N ASP A 53 8.70 -19.81 20.81
CA ASP A 53 10.15 -19.66 20.70
C ASP A 53 10.52 -18.23 20.25
N ASP A 54 11.81 -17.92 20.24
CA ASP A 54 12.30 -16.57 19.93
C ASP A 54 12.14 -16.19 18.46
N GLU A 55 12.13 -17.17 17.54
CA GLU A 55 11.86 -16.95 16.12
C GLU A 55 10.41 -16.50 15.91
N SER A 56 9.46 -17.24 16.48
CA SER A 56 8.03 -16.94 16.43
C SER A 56 7.71 -15.60 17.10
N LYS A 57 8.38 -15.29 18.22
CA LYS A 57 8.24 -13.98 18.88
C LYS A 57 8.75 -12.87 17.98
N ALA A 58 9.89 -13.06 17.30
CA ALA A 58 10.43 -12.05 16.41
C ALA A 58 9.61 -11.86 15.14
N ASP A 59 9.10 -12.94 14.54
CA ASP A 59 8.14 -12.88 13.44
C ASP A 59 6.92 -12.06 13.81
N ASN A 60 6.34 -12.35 14.97
CA ASN A 60 5.18 -11.61 15.46
C ASN A 60 5.55 -10.15 15.77
N ALA A 61 6.66 -9.89 16.46
CA ALA A 61 7.15 -8.54 16.75
C ALA A 61 7.41 -7.70 15.49
N SER A 62 7.88 -8.34 14.42
CA SER A 62 8.15 -7.68 13.15
C SER A 62 6.90 -7.08 12.50
N ILE A 63 5.71 -7.62 12.79
CA ILE A 63 4.45 -7.14 12.24
C ILE A 63 4.13 -5.73 12.75
N CYS A 64 4.13 -5.51 14.08
CA CYS A 64 3.91 -4.14 14.59
C CYS A 64 5.06 -3.23 14.22
N LEU A 65 6.30 -3.70 14.27
CA LEU A 65 7.43 -2.86 13.90
C LEU A 65 7.30 -2.38 12.45
N ALA A 66 6.90 -3.26 11.53
CA ALA A 66 6.62 -2.89 10.14
C ALA A 66 5.53 -1.82 10.06
N SER A 67 4.41 -1.99 10.76
CA SER A 67 3.34 -0.97 10.82
C SER A 67 3.83 0.35 11.42
N LYS A 68 4.63 0.32 12.49
CA LYS A 68 5.16 1.55 13.11
C LYS A 68 6.17 2.27 12.20
N ILE A 69 6.99 1.53 11.46
CA ILE A 69 7.90 2.09 10.45
C ILE A 69 7.07 2.75 9.34
N LEU A 70 6.07 2.05 8.82
CA LEU A 70 5.19 2.58 7.78
C LEU A 70 4.30 3.72 8.27
N ALA A 71 4.05 3.83 9.57
CA ALA A 71 3.35 4.96 10.20
C ALA A 71 4.29 6.16 10.44
N ASN A 72 5.58 6.07 10.14
CA ASN A 72 6.45 7.23 10.23
C ASN A 72 6.26 8.13 9.00
N LYS A 73 5.90 9.40 9.21
CA LYS A 73 5.64 10.37 8.14
C LYS A 73 6.78 10.47 7.11
N GLY A 74 8.03 10.59 7.55
CA GLY A 74 9.16 10.72 6.61
C GLY A 74 9.44 9.43 5.83
N VAL A 75 9.10 8.25 6.39
CA VAL A 75 9.12 6.98 5.64
C VAL A 75 8.00 6.96 4.59
N GLN A 76 6.80 7.40 4.96
CA GLN A 76 5.67 7.49 4.03
C GLN A 76 5.96 8.44 2.85
N GLU A 77 6.57 9.59 3.13
CA GLU A 77 7.03 10.56 2.12
C GLU A 77 8.01 9.94 1.10
N CYS A 78 8.73 8.88 1.47
CA CYS A 78 9.63 8.15 0.58
C CYS A 78 8.92 7.01 -0.18
N ILE A 79 8.09 6.22 0.51
CA ILE A 79 7.50 5.00 -0.04
C ILE A 79 6.27 5.27 -0.90
N LEU A 80 5.35 6.14 -0.45
CA LEU A 80 4.10 6.38 -1.17
C LEU A 80 4.29 6.89 -2.61
N PRO A 81 5.24 7.80 -2.90
CA PRO A 81 5.50 8.22 -4.27
C PRO A 81 5.92 7.08 -5.20
N ILE A 82 6.66 6.08 -4.69
CA ILE A 82 7.07 4.91 -5.48
C ILE A 82 5.84 4.11 -5.90
N ILE A 83 4.93 3.84 -4.96
CA ILE A 83 3.70 3.09 -5.24
C ILE A 83 2.80 3.90 -6.17
N CYS A 84 2.63 5.20 -5.94
CA CYS A 84 1.81 6.07 -6.78
C CYS A 84 2.36 6.18 -8.21
N ASN A 85 3.68 6.20 -8.38
CA ASN A 85 4.29 6.18 -9.71
C ASN A 85 4.06 4.85 -10.43
N ARG A 86 4.06 3.72 -9.70
CA ARG A 86 3.70 2.41 -10.27
C ARG A 86 2.24 2.36 -10.69
N ILE A 87 1.33 2.95 -9.89
CA ILE A 87 -0.08 3.08 -10.27
C ILE A 87 -0.18 3.85 -11.59
N LYS A 88 0.42 5.05 -11.67
CA LYS A 88 0.42 5.89 -12.88
C LYS A 88 1.03 5.22 -14.11
N ALA A 89 2.01 4.34 -13.91
CA ALA A 89 2.71 3.60 -14.96
C ALA A 89 2.13 2.21 -15.22
N TRP A 90 0.97 1.88 -14.63
CA TRP A 90 0.29 0.60 -14.86
C TRP A 90 0.05 0.40 -16.36
N ASP A 91 0.30 -0.81 -16.85
CA ASP A 91 0.29 -1.14 -18.27
C ASP A 91 -1.09 -1.52 -18.82
N HIS A 92 -2.10 -1.46 -17.96
CA HIS A 92 -3.50 -1.79 -18.24
C HIS A 92 -3.76 -3.26 -18.60
N GLU A 93 -2.85 -4.20 -18.32
CA GLU A 93 -3.01 -5.60 -18.71
C GLU A 93 -3.92 -6.41 -17.78
N ASN A 94 -3.86 -6.11 -16.48
CA ASN A 94 -4.62 -6.82 -15.45
C ASN A 94 -5.10 -5.84 -14.36
N ILE A 95 -6.42 -5.68 -14.23
CA ILE A 95 -7.01 -4.78 -13.23
C ILE A 95 -6.66 -5.17 -11.79
N GLU A 96 -6.36 -6.45 -11.54
CA GLU A 96 -5.95 -6.94 -10.21
C GLU A 96 -4.63 -6.32 -9.74
N ASP A 97 -3.71 -6.03 -10.68
CA ASP A 97 -2.43 -5.40 -10.38
C ASP A 97 -2.64 -3.95 -9.91
N LEU A 98 -3.54 -3.22 -10.58
CA LEU A 98 -3.95 -1.88 -10.16
C LEU A 98 -4.61 -1.91 -8.77
N LEU A 99 -5.55 -2.83 -8.54
CA LEU A 99 -6.21 -2.99 -7.25
C LEU A 99 -5.21 -3.34 -6.13
N SER A 100 -4.22 -4.18 -6.42
CA SER A 100 -3.14 -4.54 -5.48
C SER A 100 -2.32 -3.32 -5.10
N LEU A 101 -1.92 -2.49 -6.08
CA LEU A 101 -1.18 -1.25 -5.83
C LEU A 101 -2.00 -0.21 -5.04
N LEU A 102 -3.28 -0.05 -5.37
CA LEU A 102 -4.18 0.84 -4.64
C LEU A 102 -4.33 0.41 -3.17
N ARG A 103 -4.54 -0.88 -2.91
CA ARG A 103 -4.62 -1.42 -1.54
C ARG A 103 -3.36 -1.14 -0.74
N LYS A 104 -2.18 -1.30 -1.36
CA LYS A 104 -0.88 -0.97 -0.74
C LYS A 104 -0.75 0.52 -0.40
N ALA A 105 -1.15 1.41 -1.31
CA ALA A 105 -1.13 2.85 -1.03
C ALA A 105 -2.08 3.20 0.13
N VAL A 106 -3.33 2.73 0.07
CA VAL A 106 -4.35 2.97 1.08
C VAL A 106 -3.94 2.42 2.44
N SER A 107 -3.39 1.21 2.52
CA SER A 107 -2.99 0.60 3.79
C SER A 107 -1.90 1.38 4.53
N ILE A 108 -1.03 2.11 3.82
CA ILE A 108 -0.03 2.99 4.43
C ILE A 108 -0.70 4.28 4.91
N MET A 109 -1.58 4.87 4.11
CA MET A 109 -2.26 6.13 4.44
C MET A 109 -3.18 5.97 5.64
N GLU A 110 -3.87 4.84 5.77
CA GLU A 110 -4.75 4.53 6.90
C GLU A 110 -4.00 4.45 8.24
N LEU A 111 -2.67 4.30 8.24
CA LEU A 111 -1.87 4.33 9.47
C LEU A 111 -1.84 5.73 10.10
N ASN A 112 -1.97 6.80 9.30
CA ASN A 112 -2.05 8.19 9.76
C ASN A 112 -2.99 9.01 8.85
N PRO A 113 -4.31 8.85 8.99
CA PRO A 113 -5.28 9.52 8.12
C PRO A 113 -5.21 11.06 8.21
N GLU A 114 -4.82 11.59 9.37
CA GLU A 114 -4.67 13.04 9.59
C GLU A 114 -3.52 13.67 8.78
N ASP A 115 -2.49 12.90 8.45
CA ASP A 115 -1.35 13.35 7.63
C ASP A 115 -1.64 13.30 6.12
N HIS A 116 -2.72 12.61 5.74
CA HIS A 116 -3.10 12.37 4.35
C HIS A 116 -4.58 12.66 4.13
N PRO A 117 -5.01 13.94 4.21
CA PRO A 117 -6.42 14.28 4.06
C PRO A 117 -7.00 13.81 2.72
N LEU A 118 -6.19 13.66 1.66
CA LEU A 118 -6.56 13.06 0.37
C LEU A 118 -5.30 12.46 -0.33
N LEU A 119 -5.48 11.42 -1.16
CA LEU A 119 -4.45 10.79 -2.04
C LEU A 119 -3.72 11.79 -2.97
N GLU A 120 -4.21 13.03 -3.07
CA GLU A 120 -3.62 14.15 -3.79
C GLU A 120 -2.19 14.49 -3.31
N THR A 121 -1.85 14.27 -2.03
CA THR A 121 -0.50 14.57 -1.50
C THR A 121 0.59 13.71 -2.14
N CYS A 122 0.25 12.51 -2.61
CA CYS A 122 1.15 11.61 -3.34
C CYS A 122 1.04 11.78 -4.87
N GLY A 123 0.27 12.79 -5.30
CA GLY A 123 -0.02 13.09 -6.70
C GLY A 123 -0.87 12.03 -7.40
N LEU A 124 -1.58 11.17 -6.67
CA LEU A 124 -2.56 10.25 -7.25
C LEU A 124 -3.93 10.91 -7.22
N ASP A 125 -4.49 11.13 -8.41
CA ASP A 125 -5.88 11.57 -8.56
C ASP A 125 -6.78 10.32 -8.64
N ILE A 126 -7.49 10.02 -7.55
CA ILE A 126 -8.38 8.86 -7.48
C ILE A 126 -9.51 8.98 -8.49
N ASP A 127 -9.97 10.20 -8.77
CA ASP A 127 -11.06 10.40 -9.71
C ASP A 127 -10.62 10.18 -11.16
N HIS A 128 -9.30 10.17 -11.40
CA HIS A 128 -8.67 9.98 -12.71
C HIS A 128 -7.58 8.91 -12.68
N LEU A 129 -7.92 7.71 -12.22
CA LEU A 129 -7.03 6.55 -12.32
C LEU A 129 -6.66 6.23 -13.78
N PRO A 130 -5.46 5.68 -14.03
CA PRO A 130 -5.10 5.18 -15.36
C PRO A 130 -6.06 4.07 -15.77
N SER A 131 -6.55 4.16 -17.00
CA SER A 131 -7.63 3.32 -17.50
C SER A 131 -7.59 3.24 -19.02
N GLU A 132 -8.04 2.11 -19.56
CA GLU A 132 -8.47 2.02 -20.94
C GLU A 132 -9.73 2.86 -21.20
N ASN A 133 -9.98 3.15 -22.48
CA ASN A 133 -11.16 3.92 -22.89
C ASN A 133 -12.46 3.17 -22.53
N ILE A 134 -13.18 3.71 -21.56
CA ILE A 134 -14.52 3.22 -21.20
C ILE A 134 -15.50 3.71 -22.27
N VAL A 135 -16.14 2.77 -22.96
CA VAL A 135 -17.05 3.08 -24.08
C VAL A 135 -18.23 3.93 -23.57
N GLN A 136 -18.28 5.20 -23.98
CA GLN A 136 -19.22 6.23 -23.49
C GLN A 136 -20.72 5.93 -23.76
N TYR A 137 -21.02 4.93 -24.60
CA TYR A 137 -22.40 4.55 -24.93
C TYR A 137 -23.06 3.67 -23.85
N ILE A 138 -22.29 3.18 -22.87
CA ILE A 138 -22.81 2.47 -21.71
C ILE A 138 -23.11 3.53 -20.65
N ARG A 139 -24.37 3.63 -20.21
CA ARG A 139 -24.72 4.32 -18.96
C ARG A 139 -24.71 3.29 -17.84
N PRO A 140 -23.56 3.01 -17.21
CA PRO A 140 -23.50 2.02 -16.15
C PRO A 140 -24.36 2.45 -14.96
N ALA A 141 -24.95 1.47 -14.28
CA ALA A 141 -25.65 1.70 -13.02
C ALA A 141 -24.69 2.11 -11.90
N CYS A 142 -23.41 1.77 -12.04
CA CYS A 142 -22.33 2.06 -11.09
C CYS A 142 -21.23 2.96 -11.69
N ARG A 143 -20.39 3.53 -10.82
CA ARG A 143 -19.17 4.23 -11.22
C ARG A 143 -18.11 3.20 -11.63
N ILE A 144 -17.49 3.44 -12.78
CA ILE A 144 -16.29 2.71 -13.22
C ILE A 144 -15.10 3.64 -12.98
N TRP A 145 -14.14 3.19 -12.18
CA TRP A 145 -12.94 3.95 -11.82
C TRP A 145 -11.82 3.76 -12.83
N ALA A 146 -11.62 2.51 -13.27
CA ALA A 146 -10.64 2.13 -14.26
C ALA A 146 -11.10 0.85 -14.98
N MET A 147 -10.53 0.59 -16.15
CA MET A 147 -10.77 -0.62 -16.94
C MET A 147 -9.45 -1.09 -17.54
N ASP A 148 -9.23 -2.42 -17.55
CA ASP A 148 -8.10 -3.03 -18.23
C ASP A 148 -8.40 -3.35 -19.71
N LYS A 149 -7.38 -3.79 -20.45
CA LYS A 149 -7.47 -4.13 -21.88
C LYS A 149 -8.41 -5.29 -22.18
N LYS A 150 -8.79 -6.09 -21.18
CA LYS A 150 -9.66 -7.25 -21.31
C LYS A 150 -11.11 -6.90 -20.98
N GLY A 151 -11.39 -5.68 -20.54
CA GLY A 151 -12.73 -5.24 -20.17
C GLY A 151 -13.09 -5.52 -18.72
N MET A 152 -12.12 -5.87 -17.85
CA MET A 152 -12.37 -5.92 -16.42
C MET A 152 -12.31 -4.51 -15.83
N CYS A 153 -13.37 -4.15 -15.12
CA CYS A 153 -13.56 -2.83 -14.54
C CYS A 153 -13.35 -2.84 -13.04
N LEU A 154 -12.71 -1.79 -12.54
CA LEU A 154 -12.67 -1.44 -11.12
C LEU A 154 -13.89 -0.58 -10.77
N THR A 155 -14.70 -1.05 -9.81
CA THR A 155 -15.98 -0.46 -9.40
C THR A 155 -16.08 -0.36 -7.87
N GLY A 156 -17.28 -0.10 -7.35
CA GLY A 156 -17.54 0.12 -5.92
C GLY A 156 -17.45 1.59 -5.53
N SER A 157 -17.85 1.96 -4.30
CA SER A 157 -17.70 3.33 -3.79
C SER A 157 -16.25 3.75 -3.61
N ASP A 158 -15.36 2.78 -3.41
CA ASP A 158 -13.97 2.99 -2.99
C ASP A 158 -12.98 2.29 -3.92
N ALA A 159 -13.37 2.05 -5.18
CA ALA A 159 -12.55 1.40 -6.20
C ALA A 159 -11.96 0.04 -5.74
N ASN A 160 -12.79 -0.80 -5.12
CA ASN A 160 -12.38 -2.04 -4.43
C ASN A 160 -13.07 -3.31 -4.95
N GLU A 161 -14.01 -3.17 -5.87
CA GLU A 161 -14.76 -4.27 -6.50
C GLU A 161 -14.34 -4.43 -7.96
N MET A 162 -14.50 -5.63 -8.51
CA MET A 162 -14.18 -5.92 -9.91
C MET A 162 -15.36 -6.59 -10.60
N ILE A 163 -15.66 -6.13 -11.81
CA ILE A 163 -16.73 -6.69 -12.65
C ILE A 163 -16.33 -6.54 -14.11
N HIS A 164 -16.67 -7.53 -14.94
CA HIS A 164 -16.46 -7.40 -16.38
C HIS A 164 -17.44 -6.38 -16.97
N ILE A 165 -17.01 -5.59 -17.96
CA ILE A 165 -17.81 -4.53 -18.59
C ILE A 165 -19.15 -5.03 -19.15
N ASP A 166 -19.18 -6.28 -19.63
CA ASP A 166 -20.40 -6.90 -20.16
C ASP A 166 -21.42 -7.28 -19.08
N ASP A 167 -20.96 -7.48 -17.84
CA ASP A 167 -21.79 -7.84 -16.70
C ASP A 167 -22.32 -6.62 -15.93
N ILE A 168 -21.85 -5.41 -16.28
CA ILE A 168 -22.27 -4.18 -15.62
C ILE A 168 -23.74 -3.90 -15.90
N PRO A 169 -24.61 -3.80 -14.86
CA PRO A 169 -26.00 -3.46 -15.04
C PRO A 169 -26.14 -2.09 -15.73
N ARG A 170 -27.02 -2.03 -16.73
CA ARG A 170 -27.31 -0.79 -17.48
C ARG A 170 -28.50 -0.08 -16.86
N LYS A 171 -28.47 1.25 -16.86
CA LYS A 171 -29.64 2.07 -16.50
C LYS A 171 -30.70 2.06 -17.58
#